data_AF-A0A6I3F0E0-F1
#
_entry.id   AF-A0A6I3F0E0-F1
#
_cell.length_a   1.000
_cell.length_b   1.000
_cell.length_c   1.000
_cell.angle_alpha   90.00
_cell.angle_beta   90.00
_cell.angle_gamma   90.00
#
_symmetry.space_group_name_H-M   'P 1'
#
loop_
_entity.id
_entity.type
_entity.pdbx_description
1 polymer ?
#
loop_
_entity_poly.entity_id
_entity_poly.type
_entity_poly.pdbx_seq_one_letter_code
_entity_poly.pdbx_strand_id
1 'polypeptide(L)'
;MIGTCNFVGTGTQCPGANLTNADLSFADLTGANLSRATLTGANLQGADLTGANLHGADLTNARLDGAFLVGTILHGATLTGASLTDAYLSGGYKGSIGTPISLPAGWAFVGPVLQPI
;
A
#
# COMPACT_ATOMS: atom_id res chain seq x y z
N MET A 1 1.79 -8.15 20.77
CA MET A 1 1.93 -9.30 19.87
C MET A 1 1.60 -8.81 18.47
N ILE A 2 2.59 -8.70 17.60
CA ILE A 2 2.37 -8.60 16.15
C ILE A 2 1.62 -9.87 15.75
N GLY A 3 0.37 -9.74 15.30
CA GLY A 3 -0.44 -10.90 14.89
C GLY A 3 0.30 -11.70 13.82
N THR A 4 0.18 -13.03 13.90
CA THR A 4 0.70 -14.11 13.02
C THR A 4 1.27 -13.69 11.65
N CYS A 5 2.36 -12.92 11.66
CA CYS A 5 3.01 -12.41 10.47
C CYS A 5 4.12 -13.37 10.07
N ASN A 6 4.05 -13.92 8.87
CA ASN A 6 5.13 -14.71 8.30
C ASN A 6 5.95 -13.83 7.35
N PHE A 7 6.95 -13.14 7.90
CA PHE A 7 7.91 -12.34 7.14
C PHE A 7 8.94 -13.25 6.47
N VAL A 8 8.59 -13.81 5.32
CA VAL A 8 9.48 -14.62 4.48
C VAL A 8 9.72 -13.93 3.14
N GLY A 9 10.22 -12.69 3.16
CA GLY A 9 10.49 -11.91 1.93
C GLY A 9 9.23 -11.81 1.05
N THR A 10 9.39 -12.14 -0.24
CA THR A 10 8.28 -12.18 -1.20
C THR A 10 7.14 -13.09 -0.71
N GLY A 11 5.89 -12.63 -0.90
CA GLY A 11 4.72 -13.38 -0.47
C GLY A 11 4.47 -13.40 1.04
N THR A 12 5.06 -12.47 1.80
CA THR A 12 4.80 -12.27 3.25
C THR A 12 3.30 -12.34 3.57
N GLN A 13 2.91 -13.17 4.54
CA GLN A 13 1.50 -13.37 4.93
C GLN A 13 1.22 -12.71 6.29
N CYS A 14 0.52 -11.58 6.25
CA CYS A 14 0.20 -10.74 7.40
C CYS A 14 -1.25 -10.18 7.36
N PRO A 15 -2.28 -11.00 7.05
CA PRO A 15 -3.66 -10.48 7.02
C PRO A 15 -4.09 -10.02 8.42
N GLY A 16 -4.65 -8.82 8.51
CA GLY A 16 -5.10 -8.23 9.78
C GLY A 16 -3.98 -7.88 10.76
N ALA A 17 -2.71 -7.90 10.33
CA ALA A 17 -1.59 -7.58 11.21
C ALA A 17 -1.64 -6.12 11.67
N ASN A 18 -1.29 -5.89 12.94
CA ASN A 18 -1.04 -4.55 13.45
C ASN A 18 0.43 -4.20 13.23
N LEU A 19 0.66 -3.30 12.28
CA LEU A 19 1.94 -2.76 11.83
C LEU A 19 1.97 -1.23 11.99
N THR A 20 1.21 -0.69 12.95
CA THR A 20 1.19 0.74 13.26
C THR A 20 2.60 1.23 13.55
N ASN A 21 3.02 2.29 12.86
CA ASN A 21 4.36 2.89 12.94
C ASN A 21 5.52 1.90 12.65
N ALA A 22 5.26 0.77 12.00
CA ALA A 22 6.32 -0.15 11.62
C ALA A 22 7.26 0.50 10.59
N ASP A 23 8.56 0.23 10.72
CA ASP A 23 9.53 0.57 9.69
C ASP A 23 9.66 -0.60 8.72
N LEU A 24 9.15 -0.40 7.51
CA LEU A 24 9.15 -1.31 6.38
C LEU A 24 9.80 -0.62 5.16
N SER A 25 10.62 0.40 5.39
CA SER A 25 11.29 1.12 4.31
C SER A 25 12.22 0.18 3.53
N PHE A 26 12.16 0.28 2.21
CA PHE A 26 12.91 -0.55 1.25
C PHE A 26 12.68 -2.06 1.41
N ALA A 27 11.63 -2.49 2.11
CA ALA A 27 11.30 -3.89 2.25
C ALA A 27 10.82 -4.48 0.92
N ASP A 28 11.23 -5.72 0.65
CA ASP A 28 10.62 -6.53 -0.40
C ASP A 28 9.34 -7.16 0.14
N LEU A 29 8.20 -6.61 -0.26
CA LEU A 29 6.84 -7.05 0.06
C LEU A 29 6.10 -7.49 -1.21
N THR A 30 6.85 -7.89 -2.25
CA THR A 30 6.30 -8.33 -3.52
C THR A 30 5.32 -9.48 -3.29
N GLY A 31 4.07 -9.33 -3.75
CA GLY A 31 3.01 -10.33 -3.59
C GLY A 31 2.56 -10.57 -2.14
N ALA A 32 2.97 -9.72 -1.18
CA ALA A 32 2.58 -9.88 0.22
C ALA A 32 1.07 -9.78 0.40
N ASN A 33 0.53 -10.59 1.31
CA ASN A 33 -0.85 -10.48 1.77
C ASN A 33 -0.90 -9.64 3.06
N LEU A 34 -1.24 -8.37 2.90
CA LEU A 34 -1.44 -7.38 3.96
C LEU A 34 -2.92 -6.96 4.05
N SER A 35 -3.82 -7.83 3.57
CA SER A 35 -5.25 -7.52 3.58
C SER A 35 -5.74 -7.24 5.00
N ARG A 36 -6.50 -6.15 5.17
CA ARG A 36 -7.04 -5.67 6.45
C ARG A 36 -5.98 -5.35 7.51
N ALA A 37 -4.70 -5.26 7.16
CA ALA A 37 -3.65 -4.86 8.09
C ALA A 37 -3.83 -3.39 8.53
N THR A 38 -3.43 -3.09 9.76
CA THR A 38 -3.31 -1.72 10.26
C THR A 38 -1.88 -1.26 10.03
N LEU A 39 -1.68 -0.36 9.08
CA LEU A 39 -0.39 0.25 8.67
C LEU A 39 -0.37 1.75 8.99
N THR A 40 -1.19 2.20 9.94
CA THR A 40 -1.27 3.60 10.33
C THR A 40 0.10 4.14 10.71
N GLY A 41 0.56 5.20 10.04
CA GLY A 41 1.87 5.81 10.29
C GLY A 41 3.07 4.94 9.91
N ALA A 42 2.88 3.79 9.23
CA ALA A 42 3.98 2.93 8.82
C ALA A 42 4.89 3.63 7.80
N ASN A 43 6.19 3.36 7.90
CA ASN A 43 7.17 3.81 6.92
C ASN A 43 7.34 2.72 5.85
N LEU A 44 6.79 2.94 4.65
CA LEU A 44 6.90 2.06 3.48
C LEU A 44 7.70 2.74 2.35
N GLN A 45 8.52 3.73 2.69
CA GLN A 45 9.33 4.46 1.72
C GLN A 45 10.19 3.49 0.89
N GLY A 46 10.08 3.56 -0.43
CA GLY A 46 10.85 2.74 -1.35
C GLY A 46 10.57 1.23 -1.27
N ALA A 47 9.54 0.80 -0.54
CA ALA A 47 9.18 -0.62 -0.46
C ALA A 47 8.68 -1.14 -1.82
N ASP A 48 9.00 -2.40 -2.13
CA ASP A 48 8.41 -3.09 -3.27
C ASP A 48 7.13 -3.78 -2.84
N LEU A 49 5.98 -3.22 -3.23
CA LEU A 49 4.65 -3.77 -2.98
C LEU A 49 4.06 -4.37 -4.26
N THR A 50 4.86 -4.66 -5.29
CA THR A 50 4.36 -5.15 -6.57
C THR A 50 3.48 -6.39 -6.37
N GLY A 51 2.24 -6.32 -6.84
CA GLY A 51 1.25 -7.41 -6.69
C GLY A 51 0.76 -7.68 -5.26
N ALA A 52 1.10 -6.84 -4.28
CA ALA A 52 0.66 -7.04 -2.89
C ALA A 52 -0.85 -6.84 -2.73
N ASN A 53 -1.46 -7.63 -1.85
CA ASN A 53 -2.85 -7.50 -1.47
C ASN A 53 -3.00 -6.61 -0.23
N LEU A 54 -3.49 -5.38 -0.41
CA LEU A 54 -3.79 -4.40 0.62
C LEU A 54 -5.31 -4.16 0.76
N HIS A 55 -6.13 -5.14 0.33
CA HIS A 55 -7.58 -5.03 0.42
C HIS A 55 -8.02 -4.70 1.85
N GLY A 56 -8.75 -3.60 2.02
CA GLY A 56 -9.25 -3.17 3.33
C GLY A 56 -8.17 -2.73 4.33
N ALA A 57 -6.91 -2.55 3.91
CA ALA A 57 -5.84 -2.11 4.81
C ALA A 57 -5.99 -0.63 5.21
N ASP A 58 -5.58 -0.29 6.43
CA ASP A 58 -5.54 1.08 6.91
C ASP A 58 -4.11 1.65 6.75
N LEU A 59 -3.91 2.49 5.74
CA LEU A 59 -2.65 3.19 5.43
C LEU A 59 -2.70 4.65 5.88
N THR A 60 -3.57 5.00 6.84
CA THR A 60 -3.69 6.38 7.32
C THR A 60 -2.33 6.92 7.77
N ASN A 61 -1.91 8.07 7.23
CA ASN A 61 -0.60 8.70 7.49
C ASN A 61 0.63 7.83 7.15
N ALA A 62 0.50 6.77 6.35
CA ALA A 62 1.64 5.95 5.93
C ALA A 62 2.53 6.70 4.92
N ARG A 63 3.83 6.43 4.94
CA ARG A 63 4.79 6.98 3.97
C ARG A 63 5.06 5.97 2.87
N LEU A 64 4.53 6.19 1.68
CA LEU A 64 4.71 5.34 0.49
C LEU A 64 5.60 6.02 -0.56
N ASP A 65 6.40 7.00 -0.14
CA ASP A 65 7.25 7.77 -1.05
C ASP A 65 8.21 6.84 -1.81
N GLY A 66 8.22 6.92 -3.14
CA GLY A 66 9.03 6.07 -4.02
C GLY A 66 8.69 4.57 -4.00
N ALA A 67 7.59 4.15 -3.37
CA ALA A 67 7.20 2.74 -3.31
C ALA A 67 6.72 2.20 -4.68
N PHE A 68 6.92 0.91 -4.93
CA PHE A 68 6.45 0.24 -6.15
C PHE A 68 5.07 -0.37 -5.90
N LEU A 69 4.04 0.16 -6.55
CA LEU A 69 2.63 -0.19 -6.31
C LEU A 69 1.99 -0.91 -7.51
N VAL A 70 2.80 -1.35 -8.47
CA VAL A 70 2.30 -1.98 -9.70
C VAL A 70 1.51 -3.25 -9.36
N GLY A 71 0.25 -3.32 -9.79
CA GLY A 71 -0.61 -4.48 -9.54
C GLY A 71 -1.07 -4.66 -8.09
N THR A 72 -0.84 -3.69 -7.21
CA THR A 72 -1.39 -3.72 -5.85
C THR A 72 -2.92 -3.70 -5.83
N ILE A 73 -3.50 -4.37 -4.84
CA ILE A 73 -4.94 -4.35 -4.58
C ILE A 73 -5.23 -3.43 -3.39
N LEU A 74 -5.74 -2.22 -3.64
CA LEU A 74 -6.14 -1.24 -2.62
C LEU A 74 -7.66 -1.10 -2.51
N HIS A 75 -8.46 -2.04 -3.05
CA HIS A 75 -9.91 -1.98 -2.89
C HIS A 75 -10.28 -1.98 -1.40
N GLY A 76 -11.03 -0.97 -0.96
CA GLY A 76 -11.40 -0.82 0.44
C GLY A 76 -10.30 -0.27 1.35
N ALA A 77 -9.11 0.05 0.83
CA ALA A 77 -8.02 0.60 1.64
C ALA A 77 -8.25 2.09 1.97
N THR A 78 -7.76 2.54 3.12
CA THR A 78 -7.80 3.94 3.55
C THR A 78 -6.42 4.57 3.37
N LEU A 79 -6.28 5.60 2.54
CA LEU A 79 -5.00 6.32 2.32
C LEU A 79 -5.03 7.77 2.82
N THR A 80 -5.94 8.11 3.72
CA THR A 80 -6.05 9.47 4.28
C THR A 80 -4.71 9.91 4.87
N GLY A 81 -4.16 11.03 4.40
CA GLY A 81 -2.89 11.56 4.88
C GLY A 81 -1.65 10.74 4.50
N ALA A 82 -1.78 9.66 3.72
CA ALA A 82 -0.62 8.93 3.23
C ALA A 82 0.17 9.77 2.22
N SER A 83 1.49 9.60 2.15
CA SER A 83 2.30 10.26 1.12
C SER A 83 2.59 9.28 -0.02
N LEU A 84 2.29 9.67 -1.25
CA LEU A 84 2.53 8.89 -2.49
C LEU A 84 3.55 9.57 -3.41
N THR A 85 4.37 10.49 -2.88
CA THR A 85 5.36 11.23 -3.67
C THR A 85 6.28 10.26 -4.40
N ASP A 86 6.45 10.44 -5.71
CA ASP A 86 7.27 9.58 -6.58
C ASP A 86 6.91 8.07 -6.54
N ALA A 87 5.74 7.70 -6.02
CA ALA A 87 5.31 6.31 -5.99
C ALA A 87 5.06 5.78 -7.42
N TYR A 88 5.58 4.60 -7.70
CA TYR A 88 5.49 3.96 -9.00
C TYR A 88 4.17 3.21 -9.13
N LEU A 89 3.17 3.90 -9.67
CA LEU A 89 1.81 3.39 -9.90
C LEU A 89 1.62 2.85 -11.33
N SER A 90 2.57 3.12 -12.24
CA SER A 90 2.38 2.94 -13.68
C SER A 90 3.01 1.68 -14.25
N GLY A 91 2.17 0.83 -14.82
CA GLY A 91 2.57 -0.18 -15.80
C GLY A 91 1.37 -0.69 -16.57
N GLY A 92 0.86 0.08 -17.54
CA GLY A 92 0.20 -0.42 -18.76
C GLY A 92 -1.03 -1.33 -18.67
N TYR A 93 -1.56 -1.67 -17.49
CA TYR A 93 -2.79 -2.44 -17.38
C TYR A 93 -3.94 -1.51 -17.05
N LYS A 94 -5.00 -1.63 -17.83
CA LYS A 94 -6.35 -1.13 -17.52
C LYS A 94 -6.94 -1.84 -16.28
N GLY A 95 -6.22 -1.83 -15.17
CA GLY A 95 -6.65 -2.35 -13.89
C GLY A 95 -6.30 -1.29 -12.87
N SER A 96 -7.29 -0.49 -12.50
CA SER A 96 -7.29 0.28 -11.27
C SER A 96 -6.55 -0.49 -10.18
N ILE A 97 -5.73 0.18 -9.37
CA ILE A 97 -5.22 -0.33 -8.07
C ILE A 97 -6.35 -0.66 -7.07
N GLY A 98 -7.58 -0.88 -7.54
CA GLY A 98 -8.82 -0.90 -6.81
C GLY A 98 -9.43 0.50 -6.64
N THR A 99 -10.49 0.53 -5.86
CA THR A 99 -11.15 1.73 -5.36
C THR A 99 -10.89 1.84 -3.86
N PRO A 100 -9.87 2.61 -3.44
CA PRO A 100 -9.70 2.98 -2.04
C PRO A 100 -10.94 3.66 -1.48
N ILE A 101 -11.15 3.55 -0.17
CA ILE A 101 -12.17 4.30 0.58
C ILE A 101 -11.79 5.79 0.61
N SER A 102 -10.50 6.09 0.73
CA SER A 102 -9.97 7.45 0.72
C SER A 102 -8.64 7.52 0.00
N LEU A 103 -8.33 8.72 -0.51
CA LEU A 103 -7.06 9.04 -1.14
C LEU A 103 -6.30 10.06 -0.29
N PRO A 104 -4.97 10.19 -0.50
CA PRO A 104 -4.22 11.32 0.02
C PRO A 104 -4.77 12.66 -0.45
N ALA A 105 -4.49 13.72 0.31
CA ALA A 105 -4.77 15.07 -0.14
C ALA A 105 -3.97 15.37 -1.43
N GLY A 106 -4.59 16.05 -2.39
CA GLY A 106 -3.95 16.38 -3.67
C GLY A 106 -3.80 15.20 -4.62
N TRP A 107 -4.53 14.10 -4.42
CA TRP A 107 -4.56 12.96 -5.34
C TRP A 107 -6.00 12.65 -5.76
N ALA A 108 -6.18 12.28 -7.04
CA ALA A 108 -7.47 11.86 -7.55
C ALA A 108 -7.34 10.82 -8.67
N PHE A 109 -8.43 10.09 -8.91
CA PHE A 109 -8.59 9.33 -10.13
C PHE A 109 -9.04 10.26 -11.26
N VAL A 110 -8.22 10.38 -12.30
CA VAL A 110 -8.60 10.97 -13.58
C VAL A 110 -8.74 9.82 -14.57
N GLY A 111 -9.99 9.37 -14.76
CA GLY A 111 -10.26 8.10 -15.43
C GLY A 111 -9.75 6.91 -14.60
N PRO A 112 -9.06 5.92 -15.20
CA PRO A 112 -8.52 4.77 -14.46
C PRO A 112 -7.18 5.06 -13.77
N VAL A 113 -6.66 6.28 -13.88
CA VAL A 113 -5.31 6.64 -13.44
C VAL A 113 -5.38 7.43 -12.15
N LEU A 114 -4.73 6.93 -11.10
CA LEU A 114 -4.48 7.69 -9.87
C LEU A 114 -3.28 8.62 -10.12
N GLN A 115 -3.47 9.92 -9.93
CA GLN A 115 -2.42 10.93 -10.13
C GLN A 115 -2.60 12.12 -9.18
N PRO A 116 -1.54 12.92 -8.94
CA PRO A 116 -1.66 14.15 -8.19
C PRO A 116 -2.51 15.19 -8.95
N ILE A 117 -3.24 16.04 -8.22
CA ILE A 117 -4.10 17.13 -8.74
C ILE A 117 -3.71 18.49 -8.17
#